data_AF-U9TQR2-F1
#
_entry.id   AF-U9TQR2-F1
#
_cell.length_a   1.000
_cell.length_b   1.000
_cell.length_c   1.000
_cell.angle_alpha   90.00
_cell.angle_beta   90.00
_cell.angle_gamma   90.00
#
_symmetry.space_group_name_H-M   'P 1'
#
loop_
_entity.id
_entity.type
_entity.pdbx_description
1 polymer ?
#
loop_
_entity_poly.entity_id
_entity_poly.type
_entity_poly.pdbx_seq_one_letter_code
_entity_poly.pdbx_strand_id
1 'polypeptide(L)'
;MKEVEVWDHVLKWGLEKNPTLLPDPTTWSDDDFKMMKNTLQHCLPLIRFFSLSSDEFVQKIRPYKKLLNDQLYEELICSYLDSNSKPNDNILLPRYRNIDGIIDSKIVNLNIIALISRWIDKIDINSKFSYTREFYLPYKFELLLRGSRDGFTPKKFHRLCDNKPCTLTLIKVKGMEEIIGGYNPTVWKSPDGCGKYFEIKDSFIFSFKSKDNFKDPILSYVKNYSQALFYERNAGPTFDDDIDIYAEYDDDEDEDDNKNYDFIRCKQQSYEKKIRDTEDKFLIDDYEVFQILERDH
;
A
#
# COMPACT_ATOMS: atom_id res chain seq x y z
N MET A 1 -15.91 4.77 -9.51
CA MET A 1 -16.96 3.76 -9.62
C MET A 1 -16.43 2.52 -8.94
N LYS A 2 -17.11 2.04 -7.90
CA LYS A 2 -16.78 0.77 -7.22
C LYS A 2 -17.03 -0.40 -8.15
N GLU A 3 -16.29 -1.49 -7.95
CA GLU A 3 -16.44 -2.66 -8.83
C GLU A 3 -17.85 -3.29 -8.69
N VAL A 4 -18.48 -3.18 -7.53
CA VAL A 4 -19.90 -3.57 -7.35
C VAL A 4 -20.85 -2.76 -8.23
N GLU A 5 -20.56 -1.47 -8.45
CA GLU A 5 -21.36 -0.62 -9.33
C GLU A 5 -21.17 -1.07 -10.78
N VAL A 6 -19.96 -1.47 -11.18
CA VAL A 6 -19.70 -2.03 -12.51
C VAL A 6 -20.54 -3.30 -12.72
N TRP A 7 -20.57 -4.19 -11.72
CA TRP A 7 -21.43 -5.37 -11.75
C TRP A 7 -22.91 -5.01 -11.90
N ASP A 8 -23.43 -4.07 -11.09
CA ASP A 8 -24.82 -3.63 -11.16
C ASP A 8 -25.18 -3.09 -12.56
N HIS A 9 -24.29 -2.33 -13.21
CA HIS A 9 -24.49 -1.85 -14.58
C HIS A 9 -24.48 -2.98 -15.62
N VAL A 10 -23.55 -3.92 -15.50
CA VAL A 10 -23.47 -5.07 -16.42
C VAL A 10 -24.71 -5.95 -16.30
N LEU A 11 -25.18 -6.20 -15.07
CA LEU A 11 -26.39 -6.96 -14.81
C LEU A 11 -27.63 -6.24 -15.36
N LYS A 12 -27.76 -4.94 -15.10
CA LYS A 12 -28.85 -4.12 -15.65
C LYS A 12 -28.90 -4.17 -17.18
N TRP A 13 -27.74 -3.99 -17.84
CA TRP A 13 -27.65 -4.09 -19.29
C TRP A 13 -28.02 -5.49 -19.79
N GLY A 14 -27.60 -6.55 -19.10
CA GLY A 14 -27.98 -7.92 -19.41
C GLY A 14 -29.50 -8.14 -19.36
N LEU A 15 -30.17 -7.61 -18.33
CA LEU A 15 -31.63 -7.67 -18.19
C LEU A 15 -32.35 -6.91 -19.31
N GLU A 16 -31.87 -5.72 -19.68
CA GLU A 16 -32.43 -4.94 -20.78
C GLU A 16 -32.30 -5.66 -22.15
N LYS A 17 -31.28 -6.51 -22.33
CA LYS A 17 -31.12 -7.35 -23.52
C LYS A 17 -31.98 -8.62 -23.51
N ASN A 18 -32.51 -9.01 -22.35
CA ASN A 18 -33.32 -10.21 -22.17
C ASN A 18 -34.63 -9.85 -21.45
N PRO A 19 -35.57 -9.14 -22.13
CA PRO A 19 -36.74 -8.53 -21.48
C PRO A 19 -37.76 -9.53 -20.91
N THR A 20 -37.62 -10.83 -21.20
CA THR A 20 -38.41 -11.90 -20.61
C THR A 20 -37.93 -12.30 -19.22
N LEU A 21 -36.70 -11.91 -18.83
CA LEU A 21 -36.12 -12.24 -17.53
C LEU A 21 -36.57 -11.24 -16.47
N LEU A 22 -37.07 -11.77 -15.36
CA LEU A 22 -37.33 -10.97 -14.17
C LEU A 22 -35.99 -10.62 -13.47
N PRO A 23 -35.90 -9.49 -12.75
CA PRO A 23 -34.68 -9.13 -12.04
C PRO A 23 -34.25 -10.10 -10.93
N ASP A 24 -35.16 -10.91 -10.39
CA ASP A 24 -34.87 -11.86 -9.32
C ASP A 24 -34.37 -13.21 -9.89
N PRO A 25 -33.08 -13.56 -9.70
CA PRO A 25 -32.50 -14.79 -10.27
C PRO A 25 -33.03 -16.07 -9.61
N THR A 26 -33.72 -15.99 -8.47
CA THR A 26 -34.35 -17.18 -7.85
C THR A 26 -35.49 -17.73 -8.70
N THR A 27 -36.03 -16.91 -9.61
CA THR A 27 -37.12 -17.28 -10.52
C THR A 27 -36.64 -17.87 -11.85
N TRP A 28 -35.32 -17.88 -12.10
CA TRP A 28 -34.75 -18.26 -13.39
C TRP A 28 -34.57 -19.77 -13.55
N SER A 29 -34.96 -20.27 -14.70
CA SER A 29 -34.63 -21.62 -15.17
C SER A 29 -33.18 -21.73 -15.66
N ASP A 30 -32.70 -22.95 -15.93
CA ASP A 30 -31.36 -23.14 -16.48
C ASP A 30 -31.20 -22.53 -17.88
N ASP A 31 -32.27 -22.50 -18.68
CA ASP A 31 -32.28 -21.84 -19.99
C ASP A 31 -32.19 -20.31 -19.86
N ASP A 32 -32.83 -19.73 -18.85
CA ASP A 32 -32.73 -18.30 -18.52
C ASP A 32 -31.30 -17.92 -18.13
N PHE A 33 -30.66 -18.72 -17.27
CA PHE A 33 -29.24 -18.53 -16.92
C PHE A 33 -28.34 -18.66 -18.13
N LYS A 34 -28.59 -19.61 -19.03
CA LYS A 34 -27.82 -19.79 -20.26
C LYS A 34 -27.97 -18.58 -21.20
N MET A 35 -29.17 -18.06 -21.35
CA MET A 35 -29.46 -16.85 -22.15
C MET A 35 -28.73 -15.62 -21.59
N MET A 36 -28.80 -15.40 -20.28
CA MET A 36 -28.07 -14.31 -19.62
C MET A 36 -26.55 -14.50 -19.73
N LYS A 37 -26.03 -15.71 -19.52
CA LYS A 37 -24.60 -16.03 -19.64
C LYS A 37 -24.05 -15.74 -21.03
N ASN A 38 -24.80 -16.11 -22.08
CA ASN A 38 -24.44 -15.80 -23.46
C ASN A 38 -24.43 -14.28 -23.71
N THR A 39 -25.41 -13.55 -23.17
CA THR A 39 -25.48 -12.08 -23.28
C THR A 39 -24.26 -11.41 -22.63
N LEU A 40 -23.86 -11.89 -21.45
CA LEU A 40 -22.79 -11.30 -20.66
C LEU A 40 -21.40 -11.90 -20.93
N GLN A 41 -21.26 -12.82 -21.89
CA GLN A 41 -20.04 -13.64 -22.07
C GLN A 41 -18.75 -12.82 -22.26
N HIS A 42 -18.84 -11.62 -22.84
CA HIS A 42 -17.69 -10.73 -23.05
C HIS A 42 -17.48 -9.74 -21.89
N CYS A 43 -18.50 -9.55 -21.05
CA CYS A 43 -18.46 -8.64 -19.90
C CYS A 43 -17.99 -9.36 -18.64
N LEU A 44 -18.45 -10.59 -18.39
CA LEU A 44 -18.11 -11.36 -17.19
C LEU A 44 -16.60 -11.49 -16.96
N PRO A 45 -15.77 -11.82 -17.98
CA PRO A 45 -14.32 -11.92 -17.79
C PRO A 45 -13.66 -10.59 -17.44
N LEU A 46 -14.33 -9.47 -17.68
CA LEU A 46 -13.81 -8.14 -17.39
C LEU A 46 -14.13 -7.69 -15.96
N ILE A 47 -15.05 -8.36 -15.24
CA ILE A 47 -15.40 -8.02 -13.85
C ILE A 47 -14.29 -8.49 -12.90
N ARG A 48 -13.89 -7.60 -11.98
CA ARG A 48 -12.82 -7.86 -11.00
C ARG A 48 -13.41 -8.40 -9.71
N PHE A 49 -13.96 -9.61 -9.75
CA PHE A 49 -14.73 -10.17 -8.64
C PHE A 49 -13.97 -10.20 -7.29
N PHE A 50 -12.65 -10.40 -7.30
CA PHE A 50 -11.80 -10.39 -6.09
C PHE A 50 -11.75 -9.00 -5.41
N SER A 51 -12.07 -7.93 -6.14
CA SER A 51 -12.12 -6.56 -5.63
C SER A 51 -13.43 -6.21 -4.94
N LEU A 52 -14.36 -7.16 -4.80
CA LEU A 52 -15.59 -6.99 -4.04
C LEU A 52 -15.36 -7.35 -2.57
N SER A 53 -16.03 -6.65 -1.67
CA SER A 53 -16.14 -7.06 -0.27
C SER A 53 -16.90 -8.38 -0.13
N SER A 54 -16.76 -9.05 1.02
CA SER A 54 -17.51 -10.28 1.32
C SER A 54 -19.02 -10.05 1.26
N ASP A 55 -19.49 -8.90 1.75
CA ASP A 55 -20.90 -8.55 1.81
C ASP A 55 -21.47 -8.30 0.41
N GLU A 56 -20.73 -7.56 -0.42
CA GLU A 56 -21.10 -7.36 -1.82
C GLU A 56 -21.12 -8.68 -2.58
N PHE A 57 -20.14 -9.56 -2.38
CA PHE A 57 -20.15 -10.89 -2.98
C PHE A 57 -21.40 -11.69 -2.58
N VAL A 58 -21.70 -11.76 -1.29
CA VAL A 58 -22.85 -12.52 -0.76
C VAL A 58 -24.19 -11.97 -1.24
N GLN A 59 -24.34 -10.65 -1.28
CA GLN A 59 -25.60 -10.00 -1.61
C GLN A 59 -25.82 -9.84 -3.12
N LYS A 60 -24.77 -9.54 -3.89
CA LYS A 60 -24.88 -9.13 -5.29
C LYS A 60 -24.40 -10.17 -6.29
N ILE A 61 -23.42 -11.00 -5.93
CA ILE A 61 -22.81 -11.98 -6.86
C ILE A 61 -23.37 -13.37 -6.63
N ARG A 62 -23.43 -13.82 -5.38
CA ARG A 62 -23.86 -15.18 -4.99
C ARG A 62 -25.25 -15.57 -5.54
N PRO A 63 -26.27 -14.68 -5.59
CA PRO A 63 -27.56 -15.03 -6.22
C PRO A 63 -27.43 -15.44 -7.70
N TYR A 64 -26.40 -14.94 -8.38
CA TYR A 64 -26.13 -15.18 -9.80
C TYR A 64 -25.00 -16.19 -10.04
N LYS A 65 -24.65 -17.03 -9.05
CA LYS A 65 -23.51 -17.96 -9.14
C LYS A 65 -23.47 -18.82 -10.41
N LYS A 66 -24.63 -19.19 -10.97
CA LYS A 66 -24.75 -19.98 -12.22
C LYS A 66 -24.21 -19.25 -13.47
N LEU A 67 -24.08 -17.91 -13.42
CA LEU A 67 -23.45 -17.14 -14.49
C LEU A 67 -21.93 -17.28 -14.50
N LEU A 68 -21.34 -17.58 -13.34
CA LEU A 68 -19.90 -17.75 -13.19
C LEU A 68 -19.44 -19.13 -13.68
N ASN A 69 -18.14 -19.26 -13.89
CA ASN A 69 -17.51 -20.58 -13.98
C ASN A 69 -17.39 -21.15 -12.57
N ASP A 70 -17.70 -22.45 -12.39
CA ASP A 70 -17.59 -23.15 -11.10
C ASP A 70 -16.20 -22.97 -10.48
N GLN A 71 -15.13 -23.05 -11.28
CA GLN A 71 -13.77 -22.81 -10.79
C GLN A 71 -13.61 -21.40 -10.20
N LEU A 72 -14.08 -20.38 -10.90
CA LEU A 72 -13.97 -18.99 -10.44
C LEU A 72 -14.78 -18.78 -9.16
N TYR A 73 -15.98 -19.37 -9.07
CA TYR A 73 -16.83 -19.25 -7.91
C TYR A 73 -16.21 -19.89 -6.66
N GLU A 74 -15.63 -21.09 -6.80
CA GLU A 74 -14.90 -21.75 -5.71
C GLU A 74 -13.64 -20.97 -5.32
N GLU A 75 -12.86 -20.46 -6.27
CA GLU A 75 -11.71 -19.60 -5.99
C GLU A 75 -12.12 -18.34 -5.20
N LEU A 76 -13.24 -17.70 -5.57
CA LEU A 76 -13.77 -16.55 -4.83
C LEU A 76 -14.16 -16.92 -3.40
N ILE A 77 -14.91 -18.01 -3.20
CA ILE A 77 -15.28 -18.48 -1.87
C ILE A 77 -14.04 -18.78 -1.03
N CYS A 78 -13.12 -19.59 -1.56
CA CYS A 78 -11.88 -19.95 -0.87
C CYS A 78 -11.10 -18.70 -0.50
N SER A 79 -11.06 -17.69 -1.37
CA SER A 79 -10.40 -16.44 -1.04
C SER A 79 -11.02 -15.78 0.20
N TYR A 80 -12.34 -15.71 0.34
CA TYR A 80 -12.97 -15.06 1.51
C TYR A 80 -12.86 -15.89 2.79
N LEU A 81 -12.76 -17.23 2.68
CA LEU A 81 -12.69 -18.13 3.82
C LEU A 81 -11.26 -18.43 4.30
N ASP A 82 -10.31 -18.43 3.37
CA ASP A 82 -8.90 -18.69 3.61
C ASP A 82 -8.05 -17.57 3.00
N SER A 83 -7.50 -16.74 3.89
CA SER A 83 -6.64 -15.62 3.53
C SER A 83 -5.31 -16.04 2.92
N ASN A 84 -4.93 -17.32 3.00
CA ASN A 84 -3.76 -17.92 2.35
C ASN A 84 -4.10 -18.65 1.04
N SER A 85 -5.36 -18.61 0.60
CA SER A 85 -5.73 -19.18 -0.69
C SER A 85 -5.00 -18.45 -1.81
N LYS A 86 -4.07 -19.14 -2.48
CA LYS A 86 -3.35 -18.58 -3.63
C LYS A 86 -4.34 -18.39 -4.76
N PRO A 87 -4.53 -17.16 -5.23
CA PRO A 87 -5.50 -16.90 -6.25
C PRO A 87 -4.78 -17.08 -7.62
N ASN A 88 -5.51 -17.38 -8.69
CA ASN A 88 -4.93 -17.73 -9.99
C ASN A 88 -4.11 -16.58 -10.59
N ASP A 89 -3.09 -16.88 -11.42
CA ASP A 89 -2.15 -15.86 -11.92
C ASP A 89 -2.83 -14.81 -12.84
N ASN A 90 -4.01 -15.13 -13.38
CA ASN A 90 -4.79 -14.28 -14.31
C ASN A 90 -5.80 -13.33 -13.65
N ILE A 91 -5.61 -12.96 -12.38
CA ILE A 91 -6.56 -12.09 -11.67
C ILE A 91 -6.45 -10.65 -12.12
N LEU A 92 -7.63 -10.06 -12.38
CA LEU A 92 -7.78 -8.63 -12.56
C LEU A 92 -7.69 -7.93 -11.20
N LEU A 93 -6.61 -7.18 -11.00
CA LEU A 93 -6.39 -6.35 -9.80
C LEU A 93 -7.38 -5.18 -9.74
N PRO A 94 -7.69 -4.61 -8.56
CA PRO A 94 -8.67 -3.55 -8.41
C PRO A 94 -8.54 -2.38 -9.41
N ARG A 95 -9.68 -1.86 -9.85
CA ARG A 95 -9.81 -0.89 -10.95
C ARG A 95 -10.00 0.52 -10.45
N TYR A 96 -8.91 1.17 -10.05
CA TYR A 96 -8.97 2.62 -9.80
C TYR A 96 -7.82 3.35 -10.47
N ARG A 97 -8.19 4.26 -11.37
CA ARG A 97 -7.35 5.41 -11.74
C ARG A 97 -7.19 6.27 -10.50
N ASN A 98 -6.06 7.01 -10.43
CA ASN A 98 -5.79 8.04 -9.43
C ASN A 98 -7.09 8.61 -8.86
N ILE A 99 -7.41 8.24 -7.62
CA ILE A 99 -8.41 8.99 -6.88
C ILE A 99 -7.68 10.27 -6.55
N ASP A 100 -7.84 11.26 -7.43
CA ASP A 100 -7.29 12.60 -7.22
C ASP A 100 -7.61 13.03 -5.79
N GLY A 101 -6.56 13.34 -5.03
CA GLY A 101 -6.68 13.79 -3.64
C GLY A 101 -6.44 12.73 -2.55
N ILE A 102 -6.22 11.43 -2.86
CA ILE A 102 -5.75 10.46 -1.83
C ILE A 102 -4.27 10.68 -1.53
N ILE A 103 -3.44 10.66 -2.57
CA ILE A 103 -2.00 10.81 -2.45
C ILE A 103 -1.45 11.46 -3.72
N ASP A 104 -0.59 12.46 -3.54
CA ASP A 104 0.26 13.00 -4.62
C ASP A 104 1.66 12.38 -4.49
N SER A 105 1.83 11.16 -5.01
CA SER A 105 3.12 10.47 -5.01
C SER A 105 3.64 10.25 -6.43
N LYS A 106 4.93 10.56 -6.63
CA LYS A 106 5.65 10.18 -7.85
C LYS A 106 6.27 8.78 -7.73
N ILE A 107 6.55 8.32 -6.51
CA ILE A 107 7.28 7.07 -6.23
C ILE A 107 6.36 5.85 -6.31
N VAL A 108 5.15 5.89 -5.75
CA VAL A 108 4.26 4.72 -5.64
C VAL A 108 2.94 4.88 -6.41
N ASN A 109 2.13 3.82 -6.46
CA ASN A 109 0.75 3.84 -6.93
C ASN A 109 -0.22 3.50 -5.78
N LEU A 110 -1.52 3.56 -6.06
CA LEU A 110 -2.56 3.26 -5.07
C LEU A 110 -2.56 1.81 -4.58
N ASN A 111 -2.01 0.85 -5.34
CA ASN A 111 -1.92 -0.53 -4.87
C ASN A 111 -0.96 -0.66 -3.69
N ILE A 112 0.22 -0.05 -3.80
CA ILE A 112 1.20 -0.01 -2.71
C ILE A 112 0.60 0.71 -1.50
N ILE A 113 -0.07 1.85 -1.71
CA ILE A 113 -0.70 2.60 -0.61
C ILE A 113 -1.82 1.83 0.07
N ALA A 114 -2.63 1.08 -0.67
CA ALA A 114 -3.66 0.22 -0.09
C ALA A 114 -3.05 -0.90 0.77
N LEU A 115 -1.94 -1.49 0.34
CA LEU A 115 -1.21 -2.50 1.12
C LEU A 115 -0.62 -1.92 2.40
N ILE A 116 0.01 -0.74 2.31
CA ILE A 116 0.55 -0.02 3.47
C ILE A 116 -0.60 0.34 4.45
N SER A 117 -1.74 0.81 3.94
CA SER A 117 -2.91 1.15 4.77
C SER A 117 -3.44 -0.06 5.55
N ARG A 118 -3.50 -1.24 4.89
CA ARG A 118 -3.87 -2.49 5.57
C ARG A 118 -2.90 -2.85 6.68
N TRP A 119 -1.61 -2.58 6.50
CA TRP A 119 -0.59 -2.82 7.53
C TRP A 119 -0.65 -1.85 8.70
N ILE A 120 -1.03 -0.59 8.44
CA ILE A 120 -1.30 0.39 9.50
C ILE A 120 -2.45 -0.12 10.39
N ASP A 121 -3.55 -0.56 9.78
CA ASP A 121 -4.74 -1.04 10.50
C ASP A 121 -4.71 -2.51 10.91
N LYS A 122 -3.60 -3.20 10.62
CA LYS A 122 -3.40 -4.63 10.89
C LYS A 122 -4.47 -5.53 10.27
N ILE A 123 -5.01 -5.14 9.12
CA ILE A 123 -6.03 -5.88 8.37
C ILE A 123 -5.36 -6.84 7.39
N ASP A 124 -5.76 -8.10 7.41
CA ASP A 124 -5.27 -9.14 6.50
C ASP A 124 -3.73 -9.27 6.45
N ILE A 125 -3.02 -8.90 7.52
CA ILE A 125 -1.54 -8.86 7.55
C ILE A 125 -0.89 -10.24 7.36
N ASN A 126 -1.61 -11.32 7.68
CA ASN A 126 -1.17 -12.69 7.45
C ASN A 126 -1.47 -13.17 6.02
N SER A 127 -2.25 -12.41 5.25
CA SER A 127 -2.61 -12.76 3.88
C SER A 127 -1.53 -12.30 2.91
N LYS A 128 -0.88 -13.26 2.26
CA LYS A 128 0.02 -12.99 1.12
C LYS A 128 -0.72 -12.43 -0.09
N PHE A 129 -2.04 -12.52 -0.12
CA PHE A 129 -2.88 -12.21 -1.28
C PHE A 129 -3.83 -11.04 -1.04
N SER A 130 -3.62 -10.27 0.03
CA SER A 130 -4.40 -9.07 0.36
C SER A 130 -4.42 -8.02 -0.78
N TYR A 131 -3.41 -8.01 -1.66
CA TYR A 131 -3.35 -7.16 -2.85
C TYR A 131 -4.45 -7.43 -3.90
N THR A 132 -5.12 -8.59 -3.83
CA THR A 132 -6.21 -8.94 -4.75
C THR A 132 -7.58 -8.38 -4.32
N ARG A 133 -7.68 -7.97 -3.06
CA ARG A 133 -8.92 -7.48 -2.43
C ARG A 133 -9.27 -6.08 -2.87
N GLU A 134 -10.47 -5.63 -2.49
CA GLU A 134 -10.85 -4.22 -2.59
C GLU A 134 -9.74 -3.32 -2.01
N PHE A 135 -9.51 -2.18 -2.68
CA PHE A 135 -8.61 -1.16 -2.18
C PHE A 135 -9.07 -0.67 -0.81
N TYR A 136 -8.21 -0.88 0.17
CA TYR A 136 -8.40 -0.36 1.51
C TYR A 136 -7.64 0.96 1.62
N LEU A 137 -8.36 2.08 1.49
CA LEU A 137 -7.80 3.43 1.47
C LEU A 137 -8.56 4.34 2.44
N PRO A 138 -8.53 4.06 3.76
CA PRO A 138 -9.22 4.87 4.77
C PRO A 138 -8.53 6.23 5.00
N TYR A 139 -7.34 6.43 4.45
CA TYR A 139 -6.50 7.60 4.72
C TYR A 139 -6.33 8.52 3.52
N LYS A 140 -6.11 9.79 3.84
CA LYS A 140 -5.53 10.80 2.95
C LYS A 140 -4.07 11.00 3.35
N PHE A 141 -3.19 11.04 2.35
CA PHE A 141 -1.76 11.20 2.51
C PHE A 141 -1.37 12.60 2.06
N GLU A 142 -1.15 13.50 3.03
CA GLU A 142 -0.75 14.87 2.78
C GLU A 142 0.77 14.96 2.62
N LEU A 143 1.23 15.40 1.46
CA LEU A 143 2.66 15.50 1.15
C LEU A 143 3.32 16.61 1.98
N LEU A 144 4.18 16.23 2.93
CA LEU A 144 4.99 17.16 3.71
C LEU A 144 6.24 17.57 2.93
N LEU A 145 6.96 16.59 2.39
CA LEU A 145 8.25 16.79 1.75
C LEU A 145 8.37 15.90 0.51
N ARG A 146 8.94 16.44 -0.57
CA ARG A 146 9.43 15.66 -1.72
C ARG A 146 10.85 16.10 -2.06
N GLY A 147 11.82 15.20 -2.04
CA GLY A 147 13.25 15.51 -2.25
C GLY A 147 13.51 16.32 -3.52
N SER A 148 12.95 15.90 -4.65
CA SER A 148 13.06 16.61 -5.94
C SER A 148 12.43 18.02 -5.96
N ARG A 149 11.52 18.33 -5.02
CA ARG A 149 10.91 19.66 -4.86
C ARG A 149 11.61 20.49 -3.79
N ASP A 150 11.98 19.85 -2.69
CA ASP A 150 12.30 20.51 -1.42
C ASP A 150 13.77 20.50 -1.06
N GLY A 151 14.56 19.56 -1.60
CA GLY A 151 15.94 19.27 -1.25
C GLY A 151 16.11 17.98 -0.44
N PHE A 152 17.37 17.54 -0.28
CA PHE A 152 17.76 16.29 0.37
C PHE A 152 18.60 16.53 1.63
N THR A 153 18.36 17.66 2.32
CA THR A 153 19.13 18.06 3.51
C THR A 153 18.37 17.69 4.79
N PRO A 154 19.05 17.27 5.87
CA PRO A 154 18.43 17.04 7.18
C PRO A 154 17.61 18.23 7.69
N LYS A 155 18.16 19.44 7.55
CA LYS A 155 17.48 20.70 7.92
C LYS A 155 16.12 20.87 7.24
N LYS A 156 16.02 20.54 5.96
CA LYS A 156 14.76 20.61 5.22
C LYS A 156 13.75 19.60 5.74
N PHE A 157 14.19 18.38 6.03
CA PHE A 157 13.36 17.33 6.62
C PHE A 157 12.80 17.78 7.98
N HIS A 158 13.66 18.16 8.93
CA HIS A 158 13.21 18.58 10.26
C HIS A 158 12.27 19.77 10.22
N ARG A 159 12.54 20.78 9.37
CA ARG A 159 11.65 21.93 9.21
C ARG A 159 10.24 21.55 8.75
N LEU A 160 10.10 20.53 7.91
CA LEU A 160 8.82 20.16 7.31
C LEU A 160 8.11 19.01 8.03
N CYS A 161 8.85 18.12 8.69
CA CYS A 161 8.36 16.85 9.18
C CYS A 161 8.37 16.71 10.72
N ASP A 162 9.15 17.53 11.44
CA ASP A 162 9.16 17.44 12.91
C ASP A 162 7.81 17.79 13.51
N ASN A 163 7.47 17.11 14.61
CA ASN A 163 6.20 17.26 15.34
C ASN A 163 4.96 16.89 14.50
N LYS A 164 5.12 16.27 13.32
CA LYS A 164 4.03 15.70 12.54
C LYS A 164 3.84 14.22 12.93
N PRO A 165 2.68 13.84 13.49
CA PRO A 165 2.41 12.45 13.84
C PRO A 165 2.05 11.63 12.60
N CYS A 166 2.08 10.30 12.73
CA CYS A 166 1.58 9.35 11.73
C CYS A 166 2.13 9.66 10.33
N THR A 167 3.43 9.48 10.14
CA THR A 167 4.09 9.80 8.87
C THR A 167 4.49 8.55 8.10
N LEU A 168 4.36 8.60 6.79
CA LEU A 168 4.82 7.59 5.85
C LEU A 168 6.00 8.14 5.06
N THR A 169 7.12 7.44 5.09
CA THR A 169 8.30 7.74 4.27
C THR A 169 8.38 6.76 3.11
N LEU A 170 8.60 7.28 1.90
CA LEU A 170 8.81 6.53 0.66
C LEU A 170 10.13 6.96 0.03
N ILE A 171 11.01 6.01 -0.29
CA ILE A 171 12.34 6.27 -0.85
C ILE A 171 12.51 5.47 -2.13
N LYS A 172 12.87 6.15 -3.22
CA LYS A 172 13.25 5.53 -4.49
C LYS A 172 14.76 5.36 -4.52
N VAL A 173 15.20 4.11 -4.68
CA VAL A 173 16.63 3.76 -4.71
C VAL A 173 17.22 4.14 -6.06
N LYS A 174 18.37 4.80 -6.06
CA LYS A 174 19.00 5.33 -7.28
C LYS A 174 19.40 4.24 -8.25
N GLY A 175 18.96 4.37 -9.49
CA GLY A 175 19.28 3.42 -10.56
C GLY A 175 18.62 2.05 -10.41
N MET A 176 17.65 1.93 -9.51
CA MET A 176 16.86 0.72 -9.29
C MET A 176 15.38 1.04 -9.34
N GLU A 177 14.56 0.03 -9.66
CA GLU A 177 13.11 0.20 -9.55
C GLU A 177 12.58 0.07 -8.12
N GLU A 178 13.42 -0.38 -7.20
CA GLU A 178 13.12 -0.66 -5.81
C GLU A 178 12.64 0.58 -5.03
N ILE A 179 11.65 0.34 -4.17
CA ILE A 179 11.06 1.35 -3.30
C ILE A 179 11.12 0.82 -1.88
N ILE A 180 11.78 1.54 -0.99
CA ILE A 180 11.84 1.23 0.45
C ILE A 180 11.15 2.34 1.24
N GLY A 181 10.89 2.09 2.51
CA GLY A 181 10.30 3.10 3.37
C GLY A 181 9.85 2.56 4.71
N GLY A 182 9.20 3.43 5.47
CA GLY A 182 8.69 3.07 6.77
C GLY A 182 7.56 3.98 7.24
N TYR A 183 6.75 3.45 8.14
CA TYR A 183 5.67 4.14 8.80
C TYR A 183 6.06 4.46 10.24
N ASN A 184 6.05 5.74 10.58
CA ASN A 184 6.28 6.23 11.94
C ASN A 184 4.92 6.68 12.54
N PRO A 185 4.35 5.95 13.53
CA PRO A 185 3.09 6.31 14.17
C PRO A 185 3.20 7.51 15.14
N THR A 186 4.40 7.94 15.48
CA THR A 186 4.67 9.09 16.37
C THR A 186 5.21 10.27 15.58
N VAL A 187 5.89 11.20 16.26
CA VAL A 187 6.48 12.42 15.69
C VAL A 187 7.98 12.31 15.56
N TRP A 188 8.54 12.83 14.46
CA TRP A 188 9.97 13.13 14.34
C TRP A 188 10.38 14.28 15.25
N LYS A 189 11.63 14.27 15.72
CA LYS A 189 12.23 15.32 16.54
C LYS A 189 13.70 15.50 16.18
N SER A 190 14.19 16.74 16.25
CA SER A 190 15.61 17.07 16.26
C SER A 190 16.06 17.50 17.68
N PRO A 191 16.46 16.58 18.58
CA PRO A 191 16.87 16.96 19.93
C PRO A 191 18.15 17.81 19.93
N ASP A 192 18.35 18.60 20.99
CA ASP A 192 19.64 19.23 21.26
C ASP A 192 20.62 18.20 21.85
N GLY A 193 21.83 18.10 21.28
CA GLY A 193 22.87 17.16 21.72
C GLY A 193 22.79 15.78 21.04
N CYS A 194 23.25 14.73 21.74
CA CYS A 194 23.32 13.37 21.20
C CYS A 194 21.95 12.82 20.77
N GLY A 195 21.97 11.95 19.76
CA GLY A 195 20.78 11.27 19.26
C GLY A 195 20.06 10.44 20.34
N LYS A 196 18.75 10.28 20.18
CA LYS A 196 17.89 9.58 21.16
C LYS A 196 17.01 8.54 20.49
N TYR A 197 16.87 7.41 21.18
CA TYR A 197 15.91 6.36 20.82
C TYR A 197 14.56 6.58 21.50
N PHE A 198 13.48 6.13 20.85
CA PHE A 198 12.12 6.23 21.35
C PHE A 198 11.40 4.88 21.28
N GLU A 199 10.61 4.58 22.32
CA GLU A 199 9.81 3.35 22.37
C GLU A 199 8.60 3.42 21.44
N ILE A 200 8.56 2.57 20.41
CA ILE A 200 7.47 2.53 19.43
C ILE A 200 7.13 1.08 19.09
N LYS A 201 5.83 0.75 19.06
CA LYS A 201 5.33 -0.61 18.83
C LYS A 201 4.72 -0.83 17.45
N ASP A 202 4.08 0.19 16.91
CA ASP A 202 3.31 0.08 15.66
C ASP A 202 4.07 0.63 14.44
N SER A 203 5.39 0.83 14.58
CA SER A 203 6.28 1.16 13.46
C SER A 203 6.54 -0.07 12.60
N PHE A 204 6.62 0.12 11.29
CA PHE A 204 7.06 -0.92 10.37
C PHE A 204 7.81 -0.32 9.19
N ILE A 205 8.70 -1.12 8.62
CA ILE A 205 9.44 -0.83 7.40
C ILE A 205 9.04 -1.79 6.29
N PHE A 206 9.32 -1.39 5.05
CA PHE A 206 8.98 -2.19 3.87
C PHE A 206 9.96 -2.01 2.72
N SER A 207 9.96 -3.01 1.83
CA SER A 207 10.58 -2.94 0.51
C SER A 207 9.66 -3.55 -0.55
N PHE A 208 9.50 -2.82 -1.65
CA PHE A 208 8.80 -3.24 -2.86
C PHE A 208 9.80 -3.30 -4.02
N LYS A 209 9.74 -4.37 -4.83
CA LYS A 209 10.64 -4.54 -5.99
C LYS A 209 10.48 -3.43 -7.02
N SER A 210 9.25 -3.00 -7.27
CA SER A 210 8.94 -1.83 -8.09
C SER A 210 7.51 -1.35 -7.89
N LYS A 211 7.19 -0.20 -8.48
CA LYS A 211 5.83 0.34 -8.54
C LYS A 211 4.81 -0.63 -9.15
N ASP A 212 5.25 -1.44 -10.12
CA ASP A 212 4.39 -2.40 -10.84
C ASP A 212 4.50 -3.83 -10.30
N ASN A 213 5.57 -4.16 -9.56
CA ASN A 213 5.78 -5.45 -8.93
C ASN A 213 5.68 -5.36 -7.40
N PHE A 214 4.45 -5.22 -6.91
CA PHE A 214 4.13 -4.99 -5.50
C PHE A 214 3.45 -6.20 -4.80
N LYS A 215 3.37 -7.36 -5.48
CA LYS A 215 2.64 -8.54 -4.98
C LYS A 215 3.36 -9.28 -3.85
N ASP A 216 4.69 -9.22 -3.84
CA ASP A 216 5.54 -9.90 -2.86
C ASP A 216 6.46 -8.89 -2.14
N PRO A 217 5.89 -7.95 -1.36
CA PRO A 217 6.68 -7.01 -0.59
C PRO A 217 7.36 -7.68 0.61
N ILE A 218 8.49 -7.12 1.03
CA ILE A 218 9.04 -7.38 2.35
C ILE A 218 8.41 -6.37 3.29
N LEU A 219 7.73 -6.84 4.33
CA LEU A 219 7.13 -6.01 5.37
C LEU A 219 7.60 -6.53 6.73
N SER A 220 8.00 -5.60 7.58
CA SER A 220 8.73 -5.90 8.82
C SER A 220 8.28 -4.96 9.93
N TYR A 221 7.61 -5.49 10.95
CA TYR A 221 7.31 -4.72 12.15
C TYR A 221 8.56 -4.55 13.01
N VAL A 222 8.53 -3.53 13.86
CA VAL A 222 9.54 -3.35 14.90
C VAL A 222 9.52 -4.55 15.86
N LYS A 223 10.70 -5.08 16.16
CA LYS A 223 10.93 -6.14 17.14
C LYS A 223 11.54 -5.58 18.43
N ASN A 224 12.47 -4.63 18.30
CA ASN A 224 13.09 -3.96 19.43
C ASN A 224 12.46 -2.58 19.64
N TYR A 225 11.40 -2.53 20.45
CA TYR A 225 10.62 -1.30 20.61
C TYR A 225 11.44 -0.12 21.12
N SER A 226 12.43 -0.35 21.98
CA SER A 226 13.24 0.72 22.59
C SER A 226 14.24 1.38 21.64
N GLN A 227 14.44 0.83 20.43
CA GLN A 227 15.38 1.32 19.42
C GLN A 227 14.71 1.52 18.05
N ALA A 228 13.37 1.57 18.00
CA ALA A 228 12.61 1.59 16.76
C ALA A 228 12.92 2.76 15.81
N LEU A 229 13.24 3.92 16.39
CA LEU A 229 13.60 5.15 15.70
C LEU A 229 14.80 5.78 16.38
N PHE A 230 15.64 6.40 15.57
CA PHE A 230 16.80 7.16 16.02
C PHE A 230 16.64 8.60 15.53
N TYR A 231 16.65 9.54 16.48
CA TYR A 231 16.50 10.96 16.20
C TYR A 231 17.81 11.69 16.41
N GLU A 232 18.30 12.34 15.35
CA GLU A 232 19.50 13.17 15.35
C GLU A 232 19.28 14.36 14.40
N ARG A 233 20.00 15.47 14.60
CA ARG A 233 19.83 16.71 13.82
C ARG A 233 20.28 16.59 12.36
N ASN A 234 21.26 15.74 12.12
CA ASN A 234 21.80 15.44 10.80
C ASN A 234 21.09 14.25 10.14
N ALA A 235 20.11 13.64 10.81
CA ALA A 235 19.35 12.53 10.27
C ALA A 235 18.13 12.98 9.46
N GLY A 236 17.71 12.12 8.54
CA GLY A 236 16.43 12.19 7.86
C GLY A 236 15.40 11.29 8.55
N PRO A 237 14.50 10.67 7.77
CA PRO A 237 13.57 9.68 8.31
C PRO A 237 14.27 8.35 8.57
N THR A 238 14.97 8.25 9.71
CA THR A 238 15.75 7.08 10.11
C THR A 238 14.92 6.10 10.96
N PHE A 239 14.90 4.83 10.54
CA PHE A 239 14.24 3.71 11.24
C PHE A 239 15.31 2.80 11.86
N ASP A 240 16.11 3.38 12.77
CA ASP A 240 17.34 2.77 13.28
C ASP A 240 18.32 2.41 12.15
N ASP A 241 19.25 1.49 12.40
CA ASP A 241 20.13 0.90 11.39
C ASP A 241 19.37 0.26 10.21
N ASP A 242 18.09 -0.10 10.36
CA ASP A 242 17.30 -0.79 9.33
C ASP A 242 17.00 0.09 8.10
N ILE A 243 16.81 1.39 8.31
CA ILE A 243 16.83 2.42 7.26
C ILE A 243 17.53 3.64 7.84
N ASP A 244 18.78 3.82 7.44
CA ASP A 244 19.66 4.86 7.97
C ASP A 244 19.91 5.92 6.89
N ILE A 245 19.60 7.18 7.21
CA ILE A 245 19.69 8.32 6.29
C ILE A 245 20.19 9.54 7.06
N TYR A 246 21.42 9.97 6.82
CA TYR A 246 21.97 11.17 7.45
C TYR A 246 23.05 11.84 6.59
N ALA A 247 23.38 13.06 6.96
CA ALA A 247 24.58 13.74 6.50
C ALA A 247 25.71 13.46 7.50
N GLU A 248 26.77 12.76 7.07
CA GLU A 248 28.00 12.59 7.86
C GLU A 248 28.65 13.96 8.06
N TYR A 249 29.03 14.34 9.29
CA TYR A 249 29.86 15.53 9.53
C TYR A 249 31.16 15.07 10.18
N ASP A 250 32.28 15.71 9.80
CA ASP A 250 33.54 15.53 10.51
C ASP A 250 33.50 16.33 11.81
N ASP A 251 34.05 15.78 12.90
CA ASP A 251 34.00 16.36 14.26
C ASP A 251 34.57 17.81 14.36
N ASP A 252 35.32 18.25 13.33
CA ASP A 252 36.02 19.54 13.27
C ASP A 252 35.40 20.56 12.29
N GLU A 253 34.31 20.22 11.57
CA GLU A 253 33.62 21.14 10.66
C GLU A 253 32.33 21.70 11.27
N ASP A 254 32.07 23.01 11.09
CA ASP A 254 30.76 23.58 11.40
C ASP A 254 29.68 22.85 10.57
N GLU A 255 28.58 22.43 11.19
CA GLU A 255 27.46 21.77 10.50
C GLU A 255 27.02 22.61 9.28
N ASP A 256 27.37 22.18 8.06
CA ASP A 256 26.83 22.77 6.84
C ASP A 256 25.37 22.35 6.70
N ASP A 257 24.50 23.24 7.16
CA ASP A 257 23.05 23.17 7.04
C ASP A 257 22.52 22.85 5.63
N ASN A 258 23.35 22.97 4.58
CA ASN A 258 23.00 22.66 3.19
C ASN A 258 23.55 21.33 2.69
N LYS A 259 24.26 20.56 3.53
CA LYS A 259 24.77 19.24 3.18
C LYS A 259 23.59 18.28 2.94
N ASN A 260 23.58 17.69 1.75
CA ASN A 260 22.62 16.63 1.43
C ASN A 260 23.02 15.32 2.12
N TYR A 261 22.07 14.41 2.28
CA TYR A 261 22.36 13.05 2.72
C TYR A 261 23.43 12.39 1.84
N ASP A 262 24.52 11.94 2.46
CA ASP A 262 25.63 11.21 1.85
C ASP A 262 25.84 9.82 2.46
N PHE A 263 25.15 9.53 3.57
CA PHE A 263 25.02 8.21 4.14
C PHE A 263 23.59 7.68 4.02
N ILE A 264 23.42 6.65 3.20
CA ILE A 264 22.17 5.89 3.14
C ILE A 264 22.48 4.40 3.16
N ARG A 265 21.90 3.66 4.12
CA ARG A 265 22.14 2.22 4.32
C ARG A 265 20.89 1.53 4.88
N CYS A 266 20.76 0.22 4.64
CA CYS A 266 19.82 -0.63 5.35
C CYS A 266 20.55 -1.82 5.97
N LYS A 267 20.49 -1.96 7.30
CA LYS A 267 21.08 -3.07 8.06
C LYS A 267 20.09 -3.53 9.11
N GLN A 268 19.68 -4.80 9.05
CA GLN A 268 18.67 -5.30 9.97
C GLN A 268 19.16 -5.24 11.42
N GLN A 269 18.43 -4.54 12.29
CA GLN A 269 18.80 -4.35 13.69
C GLN A 269 17.55 -4.44 14.61
N SER A 270 16.64 -3.49 14.47
CA SER A 270 15.46 -3.31 15.32
C SER A 270 14.17 -3.85 14.74
N TYR A 271 14.13 -4.23 13.47
CA TYR A 271 12.95 -4.77 12.80
C TYR A 271 13.07 -6.28 12.52
N GLU A 272 11.93 -6.97 12.36
CA GLU A 272 11.85 -8.43 12.26
C GLU A 272 12.57 -9.05 11.04
N LYS A 273 12.64 -8.33 9.92
CA LYS A 273 13.16 -8.82 8.64
C LYS A 273 14.05 -7.76 7.97
N LYS A 274 15.12 -8.25 7.34
CA LYS A 274 15.95 -7.46 6.41
C LYS A 274 15.13 -7.06 5.17
N ILE A 275 15.19 -5.79 4.78
CA ILE A 275 14.42 -5.25 3.64
C ILE A 275 15.23 -5.11 2.34
N ARG A 276 16.56 -5.29 2.39
CA ARG A 276 17.48 -5.29 1.24
C ARG A 276 18.46 -6.44 1.34
N ASP A 277 18.94 -6.97 0.22
CA ASP A 277 19.90 -8.09 0.25
C ASP A 277 21.31 -7.66 0.70
N THR A 278 21.72 -6.42 0.36
CA THR A 278 23.02 -5.83 0.75
C THR A 278 22.88 -4.79 1.87
N GLU A 279 23.94 -4.62 2.64
CA GLU A 279 24.13 -3.59 3.68
C GLU A 279 25.08 -2.47 3.20
N ASP A 280 25.45 -2.46 1.93
CA ASP A 280 26.30 -1.41 1.34
C ASP A 280 25.57 -0.07 1.30
N LYS A 281 26.35 1.02 1.33
CA LYS A 281 25.83 2.37 1.11
C LYS A 281 25.21 2.46 -0.30
N PHE A 282 24.09 3.15 -0.42
CA PHE A 282 23.45 3.43 -1.72
C PHE A 282 23.04 4.89 -1.84
N LEU A 283 22.56 5.28 -3.02
CA LEU A 283 22.05 6.62 -3.28
C LEU A 283 20.53 6.58 -3.48
N ILE A 284 19.88 7.71 -3.26
CA ILE A 284 18.43 7.88 -3.48
C ILE A 284 18.20 8.71 -4.74
N ASP A 285 17.20 8.32 -5.54
CA ASP A 285 16.74 9.10 -6.69
C ASP A 285 15.76 10.19 -6.24
N ASP A 286 14.82 9.83 -5.35
CA ASP A 286 13.90 10.76 -4.70
C ASP A 286 13.39 10.15 -3.38
N TYR A 287 12.82 10.98 -2.51
CA TYR A 287 12.08 10.53 -1.34
C TYR A 287 10.87 11.44 -1.07
N GLU A 288 9.81 10.86 -0.53
CA GLU A 288 8.59 11.57 -0.17
C GLU A 288 8.19 11.22 1.26
N VAL A 289 7.79 12.23 2.03
CA VAL A 289 7.25 12.06 3.38
C VAL A 289 5.83 12.60 3.40
N PHE A 290 4.89 11.77 3.84
CA PHE A 290 3.47 12.11 3.94
C PHE A 290 3.01 12.09 5.39
N GLN A 291 2.15 13.03 5.77
CA GLN A 291 1.33 12.91 6.97
C GLN A 291 0.06 12.13 6.61
N ILE A 292 -0.30 11.15 7.44
CA ILE A 292 -1.50 10.34 7.28
C ILE A 292 -2.63 10.98 8.07
N LEU A 293 -3.75 11.22 7.40
CA LEU A 293 -4.97 11.78 7.97
C LEU A 293 -6.13 10.83 7.71
N GLU A 294 -7.03 10.65 8.69
CA GLU A 294 -8.29 9.94 8.47
C GLU A 294 -9.13 10.65 7.40
N ARG A 295 -9.89 9.87 6.62
CA ARG A 295 -10.84 10.41 5.65
C ARG A 295 -12.23 10.43 6.25
N ASP A 296 -12.89 11.58 6.12
CA ASP A 296 -14.33 11.65 6.27
C ASP A 296 -14.98 10.82 5.13
N HIS A 297 -15.85 9.88 5.50
CA HIS A 297 -16.55 8.98 4.58
C HIS A 297 -17.87 9.57 4.07
#